data_AF-Q45RI1-F1
#
_entry.id   AF-Q45RI1-F1
#
_cell.length_a   1.000
_cell.length_b   1.000
_cell.length_c   1.000
_cell.angle_alpha   90.00
_cell.angle_beta   90.00
_cell.angle_gamma   90.00
#
_symmetry.space_group_name_H-M   'P 1'
#
loop_
_entity.id
_entity.type
_entity.pdbx_description
1 polymer ?
#
loop_
_entity_poly.entity_id
_entity_poly.type
_entity_poly.pdbx_seq_one_letter_code
_entity_poly.pdbx_strand_id
1 'polypeptide(L)'
;QRGKHGSDTGAYDTEGRFVPSKFEAIFSKHAHTNPNYLTYDELKEMIKANREPKDLAGRIGSFVEWTVLYKVAKDKNGLLQKDAIRAVYDGTLFEQLKKQRSSTKNN
;
A
#
# COMPACT_ATOMS: atom_id res chain seq x y z
N GLN A 1 8.01 7.19 18.31
CA GLN A 1 7.13 6.63 17.26
C GLN A 1 7.99 5.75 16.37
N ARG A 2 7.71 4.45 16.26
CA ARG A 2 8.46 3.54 15.36
C ARG A 2 7.66 3.44 14.05
N GLY A 3 8.25 3.84 12.92
CA GLY A 3 7.64 3.67 11.60
C GLY A 3 6.76 4.81 11.07
N LYS A 4 6.74 5.98 11.72
CA LYS A 4 6.15 7.20 11.14
C LYS A 4 7.22 8.06 10.48
N HIS A 5 6.99 8.46 9.23
CA HIS A 5 7.89 9.37 8.51
C HIS A 5 7.12 10.33 7.61
N GLY A 6 7.74 11.44 7.21
CA GLY A 6 7.07 12.51 6.47
C GLY A 6 6.49 12.05 5.14
N SER A 7 7.06 10.99 4.56
CA SER A 7 6.62 10.43 3.27
C SER A 7 5.50 9.38 3.34
N ASP A 8 4.77 9.32 4.46
CA ASP A 8 3.65 8.40 4.66
C ASP A 8 2.36 8.84 3.95
N THR A 9 1.48 7.89 3.65
CA THR A 9 0.12 8.19 3.17
C THR A 9 -0.78 8.82 4.24
N GLY A 10 -0.39 8.74 5.51
CA GLY A 10 -1.20 9.20 6.64
C GLY A 10 -2.42 8.32 6.94
N ALA A 11 -2.49 7.11 6.37
CA ALA A 11 -3.56 6.14 6.63
C ALA A 11 -3.53 5.59 8.08
N TYR A 12 -2.41 5.74 8.78
CA TYR A 12 -2.37 5.75 10.24
C TYR A 12 -2.13 7.18 10.72
N ASP A 13 -2.74 7.61 11.82
CA ASP A 13 -2.37 8.86 12.47
C ASP A 13 -1.14 8.69 13.39
N THR A 14 -0.75 9.75 14.10
CA THR A 14 0.40 9.76 15.02
C THR A 14 0.20 8.89 16.26
N GLU A 15 -1.04 8.50 16.54
CA GLU A 15 -1.43 7.59 17.63
C GLU A 15 -1.55 6.13 17.13
N GLY A 16 -1.35 5.89 15.84
CA GLY A 16 -1.43 4.56 15.22
C GLY A 16 -2.84 4.11 14.88
N ARG A 17 -3.82 5.01 14.85
CA ARG A 17 -5.21 4.69 14.47
C ARG A 17 -5.38 4.72 12.95
N PHE A 18 -6.12 3.76 12.40
CA PHE A 18 -6.47 3.77 10.99
C PHE A 18 -7.38 4.96 10.67
N VAL A 19 -7.07 5.68 9.59
CA VAL A 19 -7.82 6.87 9.15
C VAL A 19 -8.48 6.56 7.79
N PRO A 20 -9.76 6.14 7.77
CA PRO A 20 -10.42 5.71 6.55
C PRO A 20 -10.40 6.75 5.43
N SER A 21 -10.57 8.03 5.76
CA SER A 21 -10.56 9.12 4.78
C SER A 21 -9.20 9.29 4.09
N LYS A 22 -8.09 9.06 4.81
CA LYS A 22 -6.74 9.11 4.24
C LYS A 22 -6.43 7.89 3.40
N PHE A 23 -6.95 6.72 3.79
CA PHE A 23 -6.88 5.52 2.98
C PHE A 23 -7.64 5.69 1.65
N GLU A 24 -8.88 6.18 1.69
CA GLU A 24 -9.67 6.45 0.49
C GLU A 24 -9.00 7.50 -0.41
N ALA A 25 -8.34 8.49 0.19
CA ALA A 25 -7.59 9.51 -0.54
C ALA A 25 -6.41 8.95 -1.37
N ILE A 26 -5.88 7.77 -1.05
CA ILE A 26 -4.87 7.11 -1.88
C ILE A 26 -5.44 6.83 -3.28
N PHE A 27 -6.62 6.21 -3.32
CA PHE A 27 -7.25 5.79 -4.57
C PHE A 27 -7.85 6.97 -5.30
N SER A 28 -8.49 7.91 -4.59
CA SER A 28 -9.06 9.08 -5.25
C SER A 28 -8.01 9.98 -5.92
N LYS A 29 -6.75 9.93 -5.47
CA LYS A 29 -5.66 10.76 -6.00
C LYS A 29 -4.79 10.06 -7.05
N HIS A 30 -4.57 8.74 -6.89
CA HIS A 30 -3.55 8.04 -7.66
C HIS A 30 -4.10 6.89 -8.51
N ALA A 31 -5.35 6.46 -8.30
CA ALA A 31 -5.95 5.36 -9.06
C ALA A 31 -6.66 5.88 -10.33
N HIS A 32 -5.87 6.30 -11.31
CA HIS A 32 -6.35 6.93 -12.56
C HIS A 32 -7.04 5.95 -13.49
N THR A 33 -6.63 4.69 -13.47
CA THR A 33 -7.14 3.62 -14.34
C THR A 33 -8.41 2.99 -13.80
N ASN A 34 -8.48 2.74 -12.49
CA ASN A 34 -9.67 2.22 -11.82
C ASN A 34 -9.62 2.53 -10.31
N PRO A 35 -10.73 3.00 -9.71
CA PRO A 35 -10.74 3.40 -8.29
C PRO A 35 -10.49 2.26 -7.28
N ASN A 36 -10.47 1.00 -7.72
CA ASN A 36 -10.35 -0.16 -6.84
C ASN A 36 -8.95 -0.82 -6.86
N TYR A 37 -7.99 -0.31 -7.63
CA TYR A 37 -6.62 -0.83 -7.61
C TYR A 37 -5.60 0.23 -8.00
N LEU A 38 -4.33 -0.06 -7.73
CA LEU A 38 -3.20 0.68 -8.30
C LEU A 38 -2.40 -0.23 -9.23
N THR A 39 -2.08 0.29 -10.42
CA THR A 39 -1.00 -0.23 -11.24
C THR A 39 0.36 0.08 -10.60
N TYR A 40 1.43 -0.57 -11.07
CA TYR A 40 2.78 -0.26 -10.59
C TYR A 40 3.19 1.19 -10.87
N ASP A 41 2.74 1.77 -11.98
CA ASP A 41 3.08 3.13 -12.35
C ASP A 41 2.36 4.17 -11.48
N GLU A 42 1.07 3.96 -11.21
CA GLU A 42 0.29 4.75 -10.24
C GLU A 42 0.85 4.64 -8.82
N LEU A 43 1.30 3.44 -8.43
CA LEU A 43 1.97 3.25 -7.14
C LEU A 43 3.28 4.05 -7.05
N LYS A 44 4.12 4.02 -8.09
CA LYS A 44 5.36 4.82 -8.14
C LYS A 44 5.06 6.32 -8.12
N GLU A 45 4.01 6.74 -8.81
CA GLU A 45 3.53 8.13 -8.80
C GLU A 45 3.12 8.56 -7.40
N MET A 46 2.32 7.76 -6.68
CA MET A 46 1.97 7.98 -5.27
C MET A 46 3.22 8.09 -4.38
N ILE A 47 4.16 7.15 -4.46
CA ILE A 47 5.40 7.18 -3.65
C ILE A 47 6.17 8.47 -3.93
N LYS A 48 6.21 8.92 -5.19
CA LYS A 48 6.89 10.17 -5.58
C LYS A 48 6.14 11.40 -5.07
N ALA A 49 4.81 11.41 -5.13
CA ALA A 49 3.96 12.51 -4.68
C ALA A 49 4.02 12.72 -3.17
N ASN A 50 4.18 11.63 -2.40
CA ASN A 50 4.28 11.71 -0.94
C ASN A 50 5.68 12.08 -0.43
N ARG A 51 6.70 12.25 -1.28
CA ARG A 51 8.06 12.53 -0.80
C ARG A 51 8.16 13.85 -0.06
N GLU A 52 8.60 13.81 1.19
CA GLU A 52 8.99 14.99 1.94
C GLU A 52 10.47 15.34 1.62
N PRO A 53 10.78 16.51 1.04
CA PRO A 53 12.14 16.85 0.59
C PRO A 53 13.20 16.76 1.68
N LYS A 54 12.83 17.07 2.93
CA LYS A 54 13.73 17.05 4.09
C LYS A 54 13.87 15.66 4.74
N ASP A 55 13.22 14.63 4.21
CA ASP A 55 13.15 13.29 4.79
C ASP A 55 13.70 12.22 3.83
N LEU A 56 15.03 12.15 3.70
CA LEU A 56 15.67 11.17 2.81
C LEU A 56 15.44 9.72 3.27
N ALA A 57 15.49 9.47 4.59
CA ALA A 57 15.29 8.15 5.17
C ALA A 57 13.85 7.65 4.96
N GLY A 58 12.85 8.49 5.23
CA GLY A 58 11.45 8.15 4.99
C GLY A 58 11.11 7.96 3.52
N ARG A 59 11.78 8.69 2.60
CA ARG A 59 11.63 8.45 1.16
C ARG A 59 12.11 7.06 0.74
N ILE A 60 13.24 6.60 1.28
CA ILE A 60 13.78 5.27 1.00
C ILE A 60 12.88 4.20 1.65
N GLY A 61 12.47 4.41 2.90
CA GLY A 61 11.56 3.54 3.64
C GLY A 61 10.25 3.31 2.88
N SER A 62 9.53 4.39 2.56
CA SER A 62 8.29 4.37 1.78
C SER A 62 8.46 3.62 0.46
N PHE A 63 9.54 3.89 -0.29
CA PHE A 63 9.79 3.17 -1.53
C PHE A 63 9.95 1.66 -1.33
N VAL A 64 10.71 1.25 -0.31
CA VAL A 64 10.92 -0.17 0.01
C VAL A 64 9.61 -0.82 0.46
N GLU A 65 8.88 -0.19 1.39
CA GLU A 65 7.61 -0.70 1.93
C GLU A 65 6.59 -0.95 0.82
N TRP A 66 6.32 0.05 -0.01
CA TRP A 66 5.35 -0.07 -1.09
C TRP A 66 5.81 -1.03 -2.19
N THR A 67 7.12 -1.11 -2.48
CA THR A 67 7.66 -2.08 -3.45
C THR A 67 7.52 -3.52 -2.94
N VAL A 68 7.79 -3.76 -1.65
CA VAL A 68 7.61 -5.08 -1.03
C VAL A 68 6.13 -5.45 -1.03
N LEU A 69 5.25 -4.54 -0.61
CA LEU A 69 3.81 -4.77 -0.63
C LEU A 69 3.33 -5.15 -2.04
N TYR A 70 3.73 -4.39 -3.07
CA TYR A 70 3.37 -4.70 -4.45
C TYR A 70 3.84 -6.09 -4.88
N LYS A 71 5.07 -6.49 -4.52
CA LYS A 71 5.60 -7.81 -4.87
C LYS A 71 4.82 -8.96 -4.24
N VAL A 72 4.33 -8.79 -3.01
CA VAL A 72 3.65 -9.86 -2.28
C VAL A 72 2.14 -9.90 -2.50
N ALA A 73 1.51 -8.75 -2.78
CA ALA A 73 0.06 -8.57 -2.76
C ALA A 73 -0.58 -8.22 -4.10
N LYS A 74 0.20 -7.98 -5.16
CA LYS A 74 -0.36 -7.82 -6.51
C LYS A 74 -1.08 -9.09 -6.96
N ASP A 75 -2.14 -8.93 -7.74
CA ASP A 75 -2.83 -10.04 -8.37
C ASP A 75 -2.08 -10.59 -9.60
N LYS A 76 -2.69 -11.59 -10.26
CA LYS A 76 -2.14 -12.22 -11.47
C LYS A 76 -1.97 -11.27 -12.67
N ASN A 77 -2.69 -10.15 -12.68
CA ASN A 77 -2.62 -9.12 -13.71
C ASN A 77 -1.63 -8.00 -13.34
N GLY A 78 -0.96 -8.09 -12.19
CA GLY A 78 -0.06 -7.05 -11.70
C GLY A 78 -0.77 -5.84 -11.11
N LEU A 79 -2.02 -6.00 -10.66
CA LEU A 79 -2.79 -4.94 -10.04
C LEU A 79 -2.75 -5.08 -8.52
N LEU A 80 -2.46 -3.98 -7.82
CA LEU A 80 -2.50 -3.94 -6.37
C LEU A 80 -3.90 -3.54 -5.92
N GLN A 81 -4.69 -4.54 -5.56
CA GLN A 81 -6.11 -4.38 -5.22
C GLN A 81 -6.28 -3.57 -3.91
N LYS A 82 -7.29 -2.70 -3.89
CA LYS A 82 -7.62 -1.86 -2.74
C LYS A 82 -7.82 -2.66 -1.47
N ASP A 83 -8.49 -3.81 -1.56
CA ASP A 83 -8.71 -4.68 -0.41
C ASP A 83 -7.43 -5.35 0.07
N ALA A 84 -6.46 -5.62 -0.81
CA ALA A 84 -5.16 -6.12 -0.39
C ALA A 84 -4.37 -5.05 0.37
N ILE A 85 -4.48 -3.77 -0.03
CA ILE A 85 -3.90 -2.64 0.71
C ILE A 85 -4.63 -2.47 2.05
N ARG A 86 -5.97 -2.57 2.08
CA ARG A 86 -6.77 -2.54 3.32
C ARG A 86 -6.36 -3.66 4.28
N ALA A 87 -6.07 -4.84 3.76
CA ALA A 87 -5.65 -5.99 4.55
C ALA A 87 -4.28 -5.80 5.25
N VAL A 88 -3.46 -4.86 4.79
CA VAL A 88 -2.26 -4.41 5.53
C VAL A 88 -2.67 -3.72 6.83
N TYR A 89 -3.70 -2.88 6.76
CA TYR A 89 -4.14 -2.04 7.87
C TYR A 89 -4.94 -2.81 8.93
N ASP A 90 -5.70 -3.83 8.53
CA ASP A 90 -6.46 -4.69 9.45
C ASP A 90 -5.69 -5.94 9.92
N GLY A 91 -4.48 -6.16 9.38
CA GLY A 91 -3.60 -7.27 9.76
C GLY A 91 -3.93 -8.62 9.09
N THR A 92 -4.90 -8.68 8.16
CA THR A 92 -5.32 -9.94 7.55
C THR A 92 -4.56 -10.33 6.28
N LEU A 93 -3.70 -9.45 5.74
CA LEU A 93 -3.04 -9.66 4.44
C LEU A 93 -2.32 -11.01 4.33
N PHE A 94 -1.45 -11.36 5.29
CA PHE A 94 -0.66 -12.59 5.19
C PHE A 94 -1.53 -13.85 5.26
N GLU A 95 -2.61 -13.83 6.05
CA GLU A 95 -3.57 -14.93 6.08
C GLU A 95 -4.32 -15.07 4.75
N GLN A 96 -4.71 -13.95 4.13
CA GLN A 96 -5.30 -13.95 2.80
C GLN A 96 -4.31 -14.51 1.74
N LEU A 97 -3.06 -14.06 1.76
CA LEU A 97 -2.01 -14.55 0.84
C LEU A 97 -1.72 -16.05 1.04
N LYS A 98 -1.70 -16.52 2.29
CA LYS A 98 -1.52 -17.93 2.61
C LYS A 98 -2.65 -18.77 2.05
N LYS A 99 -3.91 -18.35 2.25
CA LYS A 99 -5.10 -19.02 1.69
C LYS A 99 -5.01 -19.09 0.17
N GLN A 100 -4.75 -17.97 -0.51
CA GLN A 100 -4.61 -17.92 -1.97
C GLN A 100 -3.50 -18.85 -2.49
N ARG A 101 -2.33 -18.88 -1.84
CA ARG A 101 -1.22 -19.77 -2.25
C ARG A 101 -1.54 -21.24 -2.00
N SER A 102 -2.28 -21.56 -0.93
CA SER A 102 -2.70 -22.94 -0.66
C SER A 102 -3.75 -23.42 -1.67
N SER A 103 -4.69 -22.56 -2.08
CA SER A 103 -5.66 -22.91 -3.12
C SER A 103 -5.02 -23.12 -4.48
N THR A 104 -3.99 -22.33 -4.84
CA THR A 104 -3.26 -22.51 -6.10
C THR A 104 -2.42 -23.79 -6.13
N LYS A 105 -1.96 -24.30 -4.98
CA LYS A 105 -1.23 -25.58 -4.90
C LYS A 105 -2.12 -26.82 -4.97
N ASN A 106 -3.42 -26.65 -4.71
CA ASN A 106 -4.39 -27.74 -4.68
C ASN A 106 -5.24 -27.85 -5.96
N ASN A 107 -4.86 -27.11 -7.02
CA ASN A 107 -5.41 -27.15 -8.36
C ASN A 107 -4.31 -27.53 -9.35
#